data_AF-A0A959F3N3-F1
#
_entry.id   AF-A0A959F3N3-F1
#
_cell.length_a   1.000
_cell.length_b   1.000
_cell.length_c   1.000
_cell.angle_alpha   90.00
_cell.angle_beta   90.00
_cell.angle_gamma   90.00
#
_symmetry.space_group_name_H-M   'P 1'
#
loop_
_entity.id
_entity.type
_entity.pdbx_description
1 polymer ?
#
loop_
_entity_poly.entity_id
_entity_poly.type
_entity_poly.pdbx_seq_one_letter_code
_entity_poly.pdbx_strand_id
1 'polypeptide(L)'
;QQSYRLDEQEQLLQVLEGSDLLKIPLLHIYYHILLMLTAADPDPHFQQVRELFDRHFDELATADREAILTHALNYCIRQIRIRTDKQFFMEESLRLYMVGIDRKIFLPQGHLSPWHFKNVVKLAFNLRKFDWAEHFMHTYAPFLQESFRENALYYNLADLFYQRHDYDQAMQYLLYVEFTDIHYQLSSKTLLLKIYYELDEEEALLSLLASFTISLKRNKLLSADVRKTYENFCRLLNKILRRNPRKMAAIKEEILSTSPITSREWLLKVLAEEESRL
;
A
#
# COMPACT_ATOMS: atom_id res chain seq x y z
N GLN A 1 9.84 23.58 23.74
CA GLN A 1 8.43 23.48 23.29
C GLN A 1 7.96 22.04 23.09
N GLN A 2 8.77 21.13 22.53
CA GLN A 2 8.37 19.73 22.34
C GLN A 2 8.34 18.89 23.64
N SER A 3 9.26 19.15 24.59
CA SER A 3 9.26 18.50 25.92
C SER A 3 8.08 18.93 26.80
N TYR A 4 7.71 20.22 26.80
CA TYR A 4 6.55 20.72 27.55
C TYR A 4 5.21 20.08 27.13
N ARG A 5 5.03 19.80 25.83
CA ARG A 5 3.80 19.14 25.34
C ARG A 5 3.73 17.65 25.69
N LEU A 6 4.88 17.00 25.89
CA LEU A 6 4.93 15.60 26.32
C LEU A 6 4.54 15.50 27.82
N ASP A 7 5.03 16.44 28.63
CA ASP A 7 4.69 16.51 30.06
C ASP A 7 3.18 16.77 30.28
N GLU A 8 2.55 17.64 29.46
CA GLU A 8 1.09 17.87 29.51
C GLU A 8 0.27 16.65 29.07
N GLN A 9 0.76 15.88 28.10
CA GLN A 9 0.10 14.65 27.63
C GLN A 9 0.16 13.54 28.68
N GLU A 10 1.30 13.37 29.35
CA GLU A 10 1.44 12.42 30.45
C GLU A 10 0.55 12.79 31.64
N GLN A 11 0.47 14.08 32.00
CA GLN A 11 -0.43 14.55 33.05
C GLN A 11 -1.90 14.31 32.70
N LEU A 12 -2.30 14.56 31.45
CA LEU A 12 -3.67 14.28 30.99
C LEU A 12 -3.99 12.78 31.09
N LEU A 13 -3.06 11.91 30.69
CA LEU A 13 -3.25 10.45 30.79
C LEU A 13 -3.42 9.99 32.24
N GLN A 14 -2.62 10.52 33.18
CA GLN A 14 -2.74 10.21 34.61
C GLN A 14 -4.07 10.69 35.21
N VAL A 15 -4.57 11.85 34.79
CA VAL A 15 -5.87 12.37 35.26
C VAL A 15 -7.04 11.56 34.69
N LEU A 16 -6.92 11.06 33.45
CA LEU A 16 -7.96 10.25 32.82
C LEU A 16 -8.00 8.83 33.39
N GLU A 17 -6.85 8.27 33.78
CA GLU A 17 -6.73 6.95 34.38
C GLU A 17 -7.48 6.88 35.74
N GLY A 18 -8.57 6.11 35.78
CA GLY A 18 -9.43 6.00 36.98
C GLY A 18 -10.50 7.09 37.13
N SER A 19 -10.61 8.01 36.18
CA SER A 19 -11.68 9.02 36.17
C SER A 19 -13.02 8.47 35.65
N ASP A 20 -14.11 9.09 36.10
CA ASP A 20 -15.45 8.83 35.54
C ASP A 20 -15.58 9.22 34.06
N LEU A 21 -14.63 9.98 33.51
CA LEU A 21 -14.63 10.37 32.10
C LEU A 21 -14.44 9.18 31.16
N LEU A 22 -13.77 8.10 31.61
CA LEU A 22 -13.64 6.86 30.83
C LEU A 22 -14.96 6.07 30.74
N LYS A 23 -16.03 6.51 31.43
CA LYS A 23 -17.39 6.01 31.18
C LYS A 23 -17.98 6.58 29.88
N ILE A 24 -17.44 7.67 29.35
CA ILE A 24 -17.85 8.25 28.07
C ILE A 24 -17.13 7.48 26.95
N PRO A 25 -17.84 6.74 26.08
CA PRO A 25 -17.22 5.83 25.11
C PRO A 25 -16.18 6.49 24.21
N LEU A 26 -16.48 7.69 23.71
CA LEU A 26 -15.57 8.46 22.86
C LEU A 26 -14.25 8.75 23.58
N LEU A 27 -14.30 9.26 24.82
CA LEU A 27 -13.11 9.58 25.59
C LEU A 27 -12.29 8.33 25.92
N HIS A 28 -12.95 7.22 26.21
CA HIS A 28 -12.29 5.94 26.45
C HIS A 28 -11.54 5.42 25.21
N ILE A 29 -12.14 5.55 24.03
CA ILE A 29 -11.48 5.20 22.77
C ILE A 29 -10.27 6.12 22.53
N TYR A 30 -10.44 7.44 22.68
CA TYR A 30 -9.35 8.39 22.46
C TYR A 30 -8.21 8.26 23.47
N TYR A 31 -8.51 7.86 24.71
CA TYR A 31 -7.50 7.47 25.71
C TYR A 31 -6.63 6.32 25.19
N HIS A 32 -7.24 5.26 24.68
CA HIS A 32 -6.49 4.13 24.10
C HIS A 32 -5.80 4.48 22.77
N ILE A 33 -6.36 5.38 21.95
CA ILE A 33 -5.65 5.89 20.77
C ILE A 33 -4.37 6.64 21.19
N LEU A 34 -4.44 7.47 22.23
CA LEU A 34 -3.27 8.20 22.72
C LEU A 34 -2.20 7.22 23.22
N LEU A 35 -2.59 6.22 24.03
CA LEU A 35 -1.66 5.19 24.48
C LEU A 35 -1.10 4.32 23.35
N MET A 36 -1.88 4.03 22.31
CA MET A 36 -1.39 3.35 21.10
C MET A 36 -0.30 4.14 20.35
N LEU A 37 -0.26 5.46 20.55
CA LEU A 37 0.74 6.36 19.95
C LEU A 37 1.96 6.60 20.84
N THR A 38 1.81 6.54 22.17
CA THR A 38 2.85 6.95 23.14
C THR A 38 3.39 5.81 24.00
N ALA A 39 2.63 4.75 24.25
CA ALA A 39 3.04 3.67 25.16
C ALA A 39 4.18 2.83 24.58
N ALA A 40 5.00 2.28 25.48
CA ALA A 40 6.07 1.35 25.11
C ALA A 40 5.53 0.04 24.51
N ASP A 41 4.38 -0.43 25.00
CA ASP A 41 3.64 -1.57 24.46
C ASP A 41 2.23 -1.15 23.98
N PRO A 42 2.08 -0.80 22.70
CA PRO A 42 0.83 -0.27 22.17
C PRO A 42 -0.21 -1.34 21.74
N ASP A 43 0.16 -2.63 21.68
CA ASP A 43 -0.74 -3.69 21.17
C ASP A 43 -2.00 -3.89 22.02
N PRO A 44 -1.93 -3.95 23.37
CA PRO A 44 -3.12 -4.08 24.20
C PRO A 44 -4.09 -2.90 24.01
N HIS A 45 -3.56 -1.69 23.83
CA HIS A 45 -4.38 -0.50 23.60
C HIS A 45 -5.04 -0.51 22.23
N PHE A 46 -4.35 -1.01 21.19
CA PHE A 46 -4.97 -1.25 19.90
C PHE A 46 -6.15 -2.23 19.99
N GLN A 47 -6.01 -3.31 20.77
CA GLN A 47 -7.13 -4.25 21.01
C GLN A 47 -8.32 -3.56 21.70
N GLN A 48 -8.06 -2.73 22.71
CA GLN A 48 -9.12 -1.97 23.37
C GLN A 48 -9.81 -0.98 22.42
N VAL A 49 -9.06 -0.28 21.54
CA VAL A 49 -9.66 0.57 20.50
C VAL A 49 -10.60 -0.24 19.61
N ARG A 50 -10.20 -1.45 19.17
CA ARG A 50 -11.06 -2.32 18.34
C ARG A 50 -12.34 -2.70 19.06
N GLU A 51 -12.23 -3.21 20.28
CA GLU A 51 -13.36 -3.70 21.07
C GLU A 51 -14.35 -2.57 21.40
N LEU A 52 -13.84 -1.42 21.84
CA LEU A 52 -14.67 -0.25 22.16
C LEU A 52 -15.32 0.34 20.92
N PHE A 53 -14.59 0.42 19.81
CA PHE A 53 -15.13 0.91 18.54
C PHE A 53 -16.26 0.01 18.04
N ASP A 54 -16.07 -1.31 18.02
CA ASP A 54 -17.11 -2.24 17.55
C ASP A 54 -18.33 -2.23 18.51
N ARG A 55 -18.11 -2.09 19.83
CA ARG A 55 -19.17 -2.02 20.84
C ARG A 55 -20.00 -0.75 20.75
N HIS A 56 -19.36 0.40 20.60
CA HIS A 56 -20.00 1.72 20.68
C HIS A 56 -20.21 2.36 19.31
N PHE A 57 -19.99 1.63 18.22
CA PHE A 57 -20.01 2.18 16.86
C PHE A 57 -21.21 3.10 16.61
N ASP A 58 -22.42 2.61 16.92
CA ASP A 58 -23.68 3.30 16.62
C ASP A 58 -23.89 4.57 17.47
N GLU A 59 -23.20 4.68 18.62
CA GLU A 59 -23.25 5.83 19.52
C GLU A 59 -22.29 6.95 19.08
N LEU A 60 -21.29 6.64 18.26
CA LEU A 60 -20.28 7.61 17.80
C LEU A 60 -20.78 8.47 16.64
N ALA A 61 -20.36 9.73 16.58
CA ALA A 61 -20.60 10.56 15.40
C ALA A 61 -19.78 10.06 14.21
N THR A 62 -20.25 10.31 12.98
CA THR A 62 -19.56 9.86 11.75
C THR A 62 -18.11 10.34 11.67
N ALA A 63 -17.84 11.60 12.06
CA ALA A 63 -16.49 12.16 12.06
C ALA A 63 -15.56 11.42 13.04
N ASP A 64 -16.07 11.04 14.21
CA ASP A 64 -15.30 10.27 15.20
C ASP A 64 -15.03 8.85 14.68
N ARG A 65 -16.02 8.22 14.03
CA ARG A 65 -15.84 6.89 13.43
C ARG A 65 -14.73 6.89 12.39
N GLU A 66 -14.73 7.90 11.51
CA GLU A 66 -13.69 8.06 10.49
C GLU A 66 -12.30 8.28 11.12
N ALA A 67 -12.22 9.15 12.12
CA ALA A 67 -10.97 9.43 12.83
C ALA A 67 -10.43 8.17 13.53
N ILE A 68 -11.27 7.43 14.25
CA ILE A 68 -10.90 6.20 14.96
C ILE A 68 -10.43 5.13 13.98
N LEU A 69 -11.17 4.88 12.89
CA LEU A 69 -10.74 3.94 11.85
C LEU A 69 -9.41 4.35 11.22
N THR A 70 -9.21 5.64 10.96
CA THR A 70 -7.96 6.17 10.41
C THR A 70 -6.78 5.92 11.35
N HIS A 71 -6.96 6.16 12.66
CA HIS A 71 -5.93 5.86 13.66
C HIS A 71 -5.62 4.37 13.74
N ALA A 72 -6.63 3.51 13.75
CA ALA A 72 -6.49 2.06 13.78
C ALA A 72 -5.77 1.52 12.51
N LEU A 73 -6.15 2.01 11.33
CA LEU A 73 -5.49 1.67 10.06
C LEU A 73 -4.03 2.12 10.04
N ASN A 74 -3.75 3.35 10.45
CA ASN A 74 -2.39 3.87 10.50
C ASN A 74 -1.51 3.05 11.45
N TYR A 75 -2.07 2.59 12.58
CA TYR A 75 -1.38 1.67 13.47
C TYR A 75 -1.05 0.36 12.77
N CYS A 76 -2.04 -0.31 12.15
CA CYS A 76 -1.80 -1.58 11.44
C CYS A 76 -0.76 -1.43 10.34
N ILE A 77 -0.84 -0.37 9.53
CA ILE A 77 0.13 -0.07 8.47
C ILE A 77 1.53 0.13 9.04
N ARG A 78 1.68 0.80 10.19
CA ARG A 78 2.97 0.93 10.88
C ARG A 78 3.49 -0.44 11.31
N GLN A 79 2.66 -1.29 11.91
CA GLN A 79 3.06 -2.62 12.36
C GLN A 79 3.47 -3.53 11.18
N ILE A 80 2.75 -3.48 10.05
CA ILE A 80 3.11 -4.21 8.82
C ILE A 80 4.51 -3.86 8.31
N ARG A 81 4.96 -2.61 8.53
CA ARG A 81 6.28 -2.13 8.07
C ARG A 81 7.42 -2.55 8.98
N ILE A 82 7.17 -2.70 10.29
CA ILE A 82 8.24 -2.93 11.28
C ILE A 82 8.31 -4.38 11.76
N ARG A 83 7.22 -5.16 11.66
CA ARG A 83 7.17 -6.53 12.16
C ARG A 83 7.50 -7.56 11.09
N THR A 84 8.13 -8.64 11.54
CA THR A 84 8.35 -9.85 10.74
C THR A 84 7.04 -10.62 10.55
N ASP A 85 6.30 -10.87 11.64
CA ASP A 85 4.95 -11.42 11.57
C ASP A 85 3.92 -10.29 11.42
N LYS A 86 3.45 -10.14 10.18
CA LYS A 86 2.59 -9.06 9.73
C LYS A 86 1.20 -9.54 9.33
N GLN A 87 0.92 -10.84 9.39
CA GLN A 87 -0.32 -11.42 8.87
C GLN A 87 -1.54 -10.87 9.62
N PHE A 88 -1.50 -10.90 10.96
CA PHE A 88 -2.57 -10.35 11.80
C PHE A 88 -2.92 -8.90 11.41
N PHE A 89 -1.90 -8.04 11.28
CA PHE A 89 -2.14 -6.64 10.93
C PHE A 89 -2.63 -6.42 9.50
N MET A 90 -2.25 -7.29 8.54
CA MET A 90 -2.80 -7.24 7.19
C MET A 90 -4.27 -7.62 7.17
N GLU A 91 -4.63 -8.72 7.85
CA GLU A 91 -6.03 -9.17 7.96
C GLU A 91 -6.88 -8.12 8.66
N GLU A 92 -6.35 -7.54 9.73
CA GLU A 92 -7.04 -6.50 10.47
C GLU A 92 -7.16 -5.19 9.68
N SER A 93 -6.13 -4.78 8.92
CA SER A 93 -6.26 -3.63 8.01
C SER A 93 -7.35 -3.85 6.98
N LEU A 94 -7.42 -5.06 6.42
CA LEU A 94 -8.45 -5.42 5.43
C LEU A 94 -9.85 -5.36 6.06
N ARG A 95 -10.01 -5.91 7.27
CA ARG A 95 -11.26 -5.82 8.04
C ARG A 95 -11.68 -4.37 8.27
N LEU A 96 -10.77 -3.52 8.76
CA LEU A 96 -11.04 -2.11 9.06
C LEU A 96 -11.44 -1.31 7.81
N TYR A 97 -10.78 -1.55 6.68
CA TYR A 97 -11.20 -0.97 5.41
C TYR A 97 -12.62 -1.39 5.03
N MET A 98 -12.94 -2.68 5.15
CA MET A 98 -14.28 -3.17 4.83
C MET A 98 -15.35 -2.60 5.76
N VAL A 99 -15.08 -2.49 7.06
CA VAL A 99 -15.99 -1.80 8.00
C VAL A 99 -16.25 -0.37 7.55
N GLY A 100 -15.19 0.37 7.19
CA GLY A 100 -15.33 1.76 6.73
C GLY A 100 -16.06 1.88 5.40
N ILE A 101 -15.89 0.93 4.48
CA ILE A 101 -16.54 0.89 3.17
C ILE A 101 -18.02 0.50 3.31
N ASP A 102 -18.31 -0.63 3.97
CA ASP A 102 -19.65 -1.19 4.11
C ASP A 102 -20.58 -0.28 4.92
N ARG A 103 -20.02 0.40 5.92
CA ARG A 103 -20.75 1.38 6.73
C ARG A 103 -20.70 2.80 6.16
N LYS A 104 -20.21 2.96 4.92
CA LYS A 104 -20.16 4.22 4.16
C LYS A 104 -19.37 5.35 4.82
N ILE A 105 -18.46 5.03 5.75
CA ILE A 105 -17.55 5.99 6.39
C ILE A 105 -16.50 6.47 5.38
N PHE A 106 -15.93 5.54 4.60
CA PHE A 106 -14.92 5.83 3.58
C PHE A 106 -15.52 6.14 2.20
N LEU A 107 -16.81 6.48 2.16
CA LEU A 107 -17.53 6.90 0.96
C LEU A 107 -18.10 8.33 1.15
N PRO A 108 -17.25 9.35 1.38
CA PRO A 108 -17.72 10.72 1.41
C PRO A 108 -18.40 11.04 0.07
N GLN A 109 -19.62 11.58 0.14
CA GLN A 109 -20.44 11.89 -1.05
C GLN A 109 -20.74 10.66 -1.93
N GLY A 110 -20.68 9.45 -1.36
CA GLY A 110 -20.91 8.20 -2.09
C GLY A 110 -19.72 7.70 -2.90
N HIS A 111 -18.56 8.36 -2.80
CA HIS A 111 -17.38 8.00 -3.57
C HIS A 111 -16.29 7.35 -2.73
N LEU A 112 -15.82 6.18 -3.18
CA LEU A 112 -14.64 5.55 -2.62
C LEU A 112 -13.39 6.23 -3.19
N SER A 113 -12.44 6.56 -2.32
CA SER A 113 -11.13 7.07 -2.75
C SER A 113 -10.36 6.01 -3.55
N PRO A 114 -9.75 6.37 -4.70
CA PRO A 114 -8.86 5.48 -5.45
C PRO A 114 -7.72 4.90 -4.59
N TRP A 115 -7.29 5.64 -3.56
CA TRP A 115 -6.26 5.19 -2.63
C TRP A 115 -6.74 4.08 -1.69
N HIS A 116 -7.95 4.21 -1.14
CA HIS A 116 -8.57 3.15 -0.33
C HIS A 116 -8.79 1.89 -1.17
N PHE A 117 -9.34 2.03 -2.37
CA PHE A 117 -9.54 0.92 -3.31
C PHE A 117 -8.23 0.17 -3.59
N LYS A 118 -7.17 0.89 -3.98
CA LYS A 118 -5.85 0.31 -4.24
C LYS A 118 -5.25 -0.39 -3.00
N ASN A 119 -5.42 0.19 -1.82
CA ASN A 119 -4.90 -0.41 -0.59
C ASN A 119 -5.60 -1.71 -0.22
N VAL A 120 -6.92 -1.76 -0.38
CA VAL A 120 -7.71 -2.99 -0.16
C VAL A 120 -7.26 -4.10 -1.10
N VAL A 121 -7.15 -3.79 -2.40
CA VAL A 121 -6.65 -4.74 -3.40
C VAL A 121 -5.25 -5.23 -3.04
N LYS A 122 -4.32 -4.32 -2.71
CA LYS A 122 -2.95 -4.69 -2.33
C LYS A 122 -2.90 -5.57 -1.07
N LEU A 123 -3.72 -5.28 -0.06
CA LEU A 123 -3.83 -6.11 1.15
C LEU A 123 -4.34 -7.51 0.81
N ALA A 124 -5.36 -7.60 -0.04
CA ALA A 124 -5.90 -8.88 -0.49
C ALA A 124 -4.86 -9.70 -1.26
N PHE A 125 -4.07 -9.08 -2.15
CA PHE A 125 -2.98 -9.77 -2.84
C PHE A 125 -1.89 -10.28 -1.89
N ASN A 126 -1.46 -9.45 -0.93
CA ASN A 126 -0.49 -9.87 0.07
C ASN A 126 -0.98 -11.03 0.93
N LEU A 127 -2.30 -11.11 1.18
CA LEU A 127 -2.96 -12.20 1.87
C LEU A 127 -3.32 -13.38 0.96
N ARG A 128 -2.92 -13.34 -0.33
CA ARG A 128 -3.24 -14.33 -1.37
C ARG A 128 -4.76 -14.58 -1.55
N LYS A 129 -5.58 -13.58 -1.25
CA LYS A 129 -7.05 -13.61 -1.40
C LYS A 129 -7.46 -13.11 -2.79
N PHE A 130 -7.00 -13.77 -3.85
CA PHE A 130 -7.17 -13.31 -5.23
C PHE A 130 -8.62 -13.25 -5.70
N ASP A 131 -9.41 -14.31 -5.47
CA ASP A 131 -10.82 -14.35 -5.87
C ASP A 131 -11.65 -13.31 -5.12
N TRP A 132 -11.33 -13.10 -3.85
CA TRP A 132 -11.94 -12.04 -3.04
C TRP A 132 -11.59 -10.65 -3.58
N ALA A 133 -10.33 -10.42 -3.98
CA ALA A 133 -9.90 -9.16 -4.56
C ALA A 133 -10.62 -8.87 -5.87
N GLU A 134 -10.78 -9.89 -6.73
CA GLU A 134 -11.53 -9.80 -7.98
C GLU A 134 -12.98 -9.38 -7.72
N HIS A 135 -13.66 -10.07 -6.80
CA HIS A 135 -15.02 -9.74 -6.41
C HIS A 135 -15.13 -8.32 -5.82
N PHE A 136 -14.20 -7.94 -4.94
CA PHE A 136 -14.12 -6.59 -4.39
C PHE A 136 -13.98 -5.54 -5.49
N MET A 137 -13.08 -5.74 -6.44
CA MET A 137 -12.84 -4.78 -7.53
C MET A 137 -14.10 -4.56 -8.37
N HIS A 138 -14.79 -5.63 -8.77
CA HIS A 138 -16.03 -5.50 -9.54
C HIS A 138 -17.17 -4.87 -8.72
N THR A 139 -17.25 -5.17 -7.43
CA THR A 139 -18.31 -4.66 -6.54
C THR A 139 -18.12 -3.18 -6.22
N TYR A 140 -16.88 -2.74 -5.97
CA TYR A 140 -16.60 -1.40 -5.44
C TYR A 140 -16.04 -0.41 -6.46
N ALA A 141 -15.59 -0.85 -7.65
CA ALA A 141 -15.21 0.07 -8.73
C ALA A 141 -16.33 1.05 -9.11
N PRO A 142 -17.63 0.70 -9.13
CA PRO A 142 -18.71 1.66 -9.38
C PRO A 142 -18.74 2.85 -8.42
N PHE A 143 -18.22 2.70 -7.19
CA PHE A 143 -18.15 3.78 -6.21
C PHE A 143 -16.93 4.69 -6.42
N LEU A 144 -15.97 4.34 -7.27
CA LEU A 144 -14.94 5.27 -7.70
C LEU A 144 -15.56 6.38 -8.56
N GLN A 145 -15.00 7.58 -8.48
CA GLN A 145 -15.35 8.64 -9.44
C GLN A 145 -15.09 8.14 -10.86
N GLU A 146 -15.95 8.54 -11.79
CA GLU A 146 -15.95 8.07 -13.18
C GLU A 146 -14.59 8.24 -13.87
N SER A 147 -13.94 9.39 -13.65
CA SER A 147 -12.61 9.70 -14.18
C SER A 147 -11.49 8.75 -13.75
N PHE A 148 -11.65 8.04 -12.62
CA PHE A 148 -10.66 7.09 -12.10
C PHE A 148 -11.08 5.64 -12.26
N ARG A 149 -12.37 5.36 -12.52
CA ARG A 149 -12.97 4.04 -12.41
C ARG A 149 -12.32 3.02 -13.33
N GLU A 150 -12.26 3.31 -14.63
CA GLU A 150 -11.75 2.38 -15.63
C GLU A 150 -10.26 2.09 -15.42
N ASN A 151 -9.46 3.14 -15.28
CA ASN A 151 -8.02 2.98 -15.02
C ASN A 151 -7.72 2.21 -13.74
N ALA A 152 -8.44 2.50 -12.65
CA ALA A 152 -8.30 1.76 -11.42
C ALA A 152 -8.68 0.29 -11.61
N LEU A 153 -9.80 0.01 -12.27
CA LEU A 153 -10.25 -1.37 -12.49
C LEU A 153 -9.27 -2.14 -13.38
N TYR A 154 -8.95 -1.63 -14.57
CA TYR A 154 -8.10 -2.33 -15.54
C TYR A 154 -6.68 -2.54 -15.02
N TYR A 155 -6.07 -1.54 -14.38
CA TYR A 155 -4.74 -1.72 -13.80
C TYR A 155 -4.73 -2.78 -12.70
N ASN A 156 -5.71 -2.76 -11.78
CA ASN A 156 -5.73 -3.73 -10.69
C ASN A 156 -6.12 -5.14 -11.16
N LEU A 157 -6.93 -5.27 -12.22
CA LEU A 157 -7.15 -6.56 -12.90
C LEU A 157 -5.87 -7.06 -13.56
N ALA A 158 -5.12 -6.20 -14.25
CA ALA A 158 -3.83 -6.57 -14.80
C ALA A 158 -2.86 -7.08 -13.72
N ASP A 159 -2.79 -6.40 -12.56
CA ASP A 159 -1.96 -6.84 -11.43
C ASP A 159 -2.48 -8.18 -10.88
N LEU A 160 -3.80 -8.38 -10.74
CA LEU A 160 -4.39 -9.66 -10.34
C LEU A 160 -3.96 -10.82 -11.26
N PHE A 161 -4.09 -10.66 -12.58
CA PHE A 161 -3.69 -11.69 -13.54
C PHE A 161 -2.18 -11.93 -13.53
N TYR A 162 -1.37 -10.89 -13.34
CA TYR A 162 0.06 -11.03 -13.10
C TYR A 162 0.36 -11.86 -11.83
N GLN A 163 -0.35 -11.62 -10.71
CA GLN A 163 -0.18 -12.42 -9.49
C GLN A 163 -0.62 -13.88 -9.68
N ARG A 164 -1.57 -14.14 -10.59
CA ARG A 164 -2.02 -15.49 -10.98
C ARG A 164 -1.12 -16.15 -12.02
N HIS A 165 -0.06 -15.48 -12.48
CA HIS A 165 0.83 -15.92 -13.56
C HIS A 165 0.13 -16.06 -14.93
N ASP A 166 -1.03 -15.42 -15.10
CA ASP A 166 -1.71 -15.30 -16.40
C ASP A 166 -1.26 -14.00 -17.08
N TYR A 167 -0.09 -14.08 -17.70
CA TYR A 167 0.56 -12.91 -18.29
C TYR A 167 -0.16 -12.37 -19.53
N ASP A 168 -0.82 -13.23 -20.29
CA ASP A 168 -1.58 -12.84 -21.47
C ASP A 168 -2.78 -11.97 -21.10
N GLN A 169 -3.59 -12.41 -20.12
CA GLN A 169 -4.69 -11.60 -19.61
C GLN A 169 -4.17 -10.31 -18.96
N ALA A 170 -3.07 -10.37 -18.20
CA ALA A 170 -2.47 -9.19 -17.60
C ALA A 170 -2.11 -8.14 -18.66
N MET A 171 -1.48 -8.54 -19.77
CA MET A 171 -1.14 -7.65 -20.87
C MET A 171 -2.39 -7.11 -21.58
N GLN A 172 -3.43 -7.92 -21.79
CA GLN A 172 -4.69 -7.45 -22.38
C GLN A 172 -5.31 -6.33 -21.55
N TYR A 173 -5.38 -6.48 -20.22
CA TYR A 173 -5.90 -5.42 -19.35
C TYR A 173 -5.03 -4.17 -19.35
N LEU A 174 -3.70 -4.30 -19.46
CA LEU A 174 -2.81 -3.14 -19.59
C LEU A 174 -3.05 -2.32 -20.86
N LEU A 175 -3.59 -2.91 -21.93
CA LEU A 175 -3.96 -2.17 -23.15
C LEU A 175 -5.14 -1.22 -22.93
N TYR A 176 -6.03 -1.52 -21.98
CA TYR A 176 -7.20 -0.70 -21.65
C TYR A 176 -6.89 0.40 -20.63
N VAL A 177 -5.70 0.39 -20.00
CA VAL A 177 -5.31 1.45 -19.07
C VAL A 177 -4.99 2.72 -19.85
N GLU A 178 -5.85 3.72 -19.75
CA GLU A 178 -5.61 5.03 -20.31
C GLU A 178 -4.54 5.79 -19.50
N PHE A 179 -3.56 6.36 -20.20
CA PHE A 179 -2.48 7.12 -19.56
C PHE A 179 -2.85 8.56 -19.20
N THR A 180 -4.13 8.82 -18.92
CA THR A 180 -4.64 10.11 -18.41
C THR A 180 -4.11 10.41 -17.00
N ASP A 181 -3.94 9.37 -16.18
CA ASP A 181 -3.27 9.45 -14.88
C ASP A 181 -1.83 8.91 -14.99
N ILE A 182 -0.88 9.78 -14.66
CA ILE A 182 0.55 9.48 -14.75
C ILE A 182 0.97 8.33 -13.83
N HIS A 183 0.34 8.16 -12.67
CA HIS A 183 0.68 7.09 -11.73
C HIS A 183 0.29 5.71 -12.26
N TYR A 184 -0.86 5.61 -12.94
CA TYR A 184 -1.26 4.37 -13.63
C TYR A 184 -0.36 4.09 -14.82
N GLN A 185 0.06 5.10 -15.58
CA GLN A 185 1.05 4.92 -16.65
C GLN A 185 2.37 4.34 -16.13
N LEU A 186 2.93 4.94 -15.06
CA LEU A 186 4.19 4.47 -14.49
C LEU A 186 4.08 3.05 -13.94
N SER A 187 2.99 2.76 -13.23
CA SER A 187 2.74 1.43 -12.66
C SER A 187 2.54 0.37 -13.74
N SER A 188 1.81 0.70 -14.81
CA SER A 188 1.57 -0.19 -15.96
C SER A 188 2.86 -0.55 -16.68
N LYS A 189 3.75 0.42 -16.93
CA LYS A 189 5.06 0.15 -17.54
C LYS A 189 5.94 -0.72 -16.64
N THR A 190 5.91 -0.49 -15.32
CA THR A 190 6.60 -1.36 -14.38
C THR A 190 6.03 -2.77 -14.40
N LEU A 191 4.71 -2.94 -14.44
CA LEU A 191 4.10 -4.27 -14.52
C LEU A 191 4.46 -4.99 -15.82
N LEU A 192 4.41 -4.29 -16.95
CA LEU A 192 4.78 -4.84 -18.26
C LEU A 192 6.25 -5.25 -18.33
N LEU A 193 7.17 -4.47 -17.72
CA LEU A 193 8.57 -4.89 -17.57
C LEU A 193 8.70 -6.19 -16.77
N LYS A 194 7.90 -6.35 -15.70
CA LYS A 194 7.91 -7.59 -14.93
C LYS A 194 7.38 -8.75 -15.78
N ILE A 195 6.29 -8.55 -16.51
CA ILE A 195 5.73 -9.57 -17.40
C ILE A 195 6.75 -10.01 -18.45
N TYR A 196 7.39 -9.09 -19.17
CA TYR A 196 8.41 -9.44 -20.17
C TYR A 196 9.60 -10.20 -19.58
N TYR A 197 9.98 -9.90 -18.34
CA TYR A 197 11.01 -10.69 -17.66
C TYR A 197 10.54 -12.11 -17.34
N GLU A 198 9.34 -12.29 -16.79
CA GLU A 198 8.82 -13.61 -16.43
C GLU A 198 8.50 -14.49 -17.65
N LEU A 199 8.29 -13.87 -18.83
CA LEU A 199 8.12 -14.56 -20.12
C LEU A 199 9.44 -14.81 -20.87
N ASP A 200 10.59 -14.41 -20.31
CA ASP A 200 11.91 -14.42 -20.96
C ASP A 200 11.93 -13.67 -22.34
N GLU A 201 11.06 -12.66 -22.50
CA GLU A 201 10.96 -11.79 -23.68
C GLU A 201 12.00 -10.66 -23.64
N GLU A 202 13.29 -11.04 -23.73
CA GLU A 202 14.42 -10.14 -23.45
C GLU A 202 14.48 -8.91 -24.36
N GLU A 203 14.19 -9.05 -25.66
CA GLU A 203 14.21 -7.92 -26.59
C GLU A 203 13.14 -6.88 -26.24
N ALA A 204 11.91 -7.34 -25.95
CA ALA A 204 10.81 -6.47 -25.55
C ALA A 204 11.08 -5.80 -24.20
N LEU A 205 11.64 -6.56 -23.25
CA LEU A 205 12.06 -6.06 -21.94
C LEU A 205 13.08 -4.92 -22.07
N LEU A 206 14.15 -5.13 -22.82
CA LEU A 206 15.23 -4.14 -22.98
C LEU A 206 14.74 -2.89 -23.73
N SER A 207 13.91 -3.08 -24.76
CA SER A 207 13.32 -1.98 -25.54
C SER A 207 12.39 -1.12 -24.67
N LEU A 208 11.51 -1.75 -23.89
CA LEU A 208 10.63 -1.06 -22.96
C LEU A 208 11.44 -0.36 -21.85
N LEU A 209 12.46 -1.01 -21.30
CA LEU A 209 13.30 -0.44 -20.25
C LEU A 209 14.03 0.82 -20.71
N ALA A 210 14.57 0.80 -21.93
CA ALA A 210 15.24 1.95 -22.53
C ALA A 210 14.27 3.11 -22.77
N SER A 211 13.14 2.85 -23.46
CA SER A 211 12.14 3.87 -23.76
C SER A 211 11.49 4.45 -22.49
N PHE A 212 11.23 3.60 -21.48
CA PHE A 212 10.68 4.04 -20.20
C PHE A 212 11.67 4.97 -19.48
N THR A 213 12.94 4.60 -19.40
CA THR A 213 14.01 5.42 -18.81
C THR A 213 14.11 6.80 -19.47
N ILE A 214 14.01 6.86 -20.80
CA ILE A 214 14.01 8.14 -21.55
C ILE A 214 12.77 8.96 -21.20
N SER A 215 11.58 8.34 -21.14
CA SER A 215 10.33 9.04 -20.84
C SER A 215 10.32 9.64 -19.43
N LEU A 216 10.90 8.95 -18.44
CA LEU A 216 11.02 9.44 -17.05
C LEU A 216 11.85 10.73 -16.97
N LYS A 217 12.97 10.78 -17.69
CA LYS A 217 13.85 11.96 -17.72
C LYS A 217 13.20 13.17 -18.38
N ARG A 218 12.36 12.95 -19.40
CA ARG A 218 11.70 14.01 -20.17
C ARG A 218 10.45 14.57 -19.48
N ASN A 219 9.78 13.78 -18.65
CA ASN A 219 8.52 14.19 -18.04
C ASN A 219 8.74 15.14 -16.85
N LYS A 220 8.61 16.45 -17.11
CA LYS A 220 8.76 17.51 -16.11
C LYS A 220 7.60 17.65 -15.13
N LEU A 221 6.45 17.03 -15.41
CA LEU A 221 5.26 17.08 -14.55
C LEU A 221 5.36 16.14 -13.34
N LEU A 222 6.27 15.17 -13.38
CA LEU A 222 6.55 14.28 -12.26
C LEU A 222 7.24 15.01 -11.12
N SER A 223 6.76 14.79 -9.91
CA SER A 223 7.49 15.17 -8.70
C SER A 223 8.88 14.50 -8.67
N ALA A 224 9.83 15.15 -8.03
CA ALA A 224 11.21 14.66 -7.96
C ALA A 224 11.29 13.27 -7.34
N ASP A 225 10.52 13.01 -6.28
CA ASP A 225 10.52 11.72 -5.58
C ASP A 225 9.91 10.59 -6.42
N VAL A 226 8.78 10.85 -7.09
CA VAL A 226 8.16 9.86 -7.99
C VAL A 226 9.12 9.54 -9.12
N ARG A 227 9.69 10.55 -9.78
CA ARG A 227 10.66 10.33 -10.85
C ARG A 227 11.84 9.48 -10.38
N LYS A 228 12.47 9.86 -9.26
CA LYS A 228 13.61 9.15 -8.68
C LYS A 228 13.28 7.69 -8.31
N THR A 229 12.06 7.42 -7.84
CA THR A 229 11.58 6.07 -7.51
C THR A 229 11.66 5.12 -8.71
N TYR A 230 11.16 5.56 -9.87
CA TYR A 230 11.15 4.74 -11.09
C TYR A 230 12.49 4.75 -11.81
N GLU A 231 13.24 5.86 -11.77
CA GLU A 231 14.61 5.90 -12.31
C GLU A 231 15.53 4.91 -11.58
N ASN A 232 15.41 4.83 -10.25
CA ASN A 232 16.14 3.84 -9.46
C ASN A 232 15.78 2.41 -9.84
N PHE A 233 14.49 2.11 -10.03
CA PHE A 233 14.03 0.81 -10.50
C PHE A 233 14.63 0.46 -11.87
N CYS A 234 14.49 1.33 -12.87
CA CYS A 234 15.01 1.08 -14.21
C CYS A 234 16.54 0.91 -14.22
N ARG A 235 17.25 1.75 -13.46
CA ARG A 235 18.72 1.69 -13.33
C ARG A 235 19.17 0.35 -12.74
N LEU A 236 18.51 -0.11 -11.67
CA LEU A 236 18.87 -1.35 -10.99
C LEU A 236 18.51 -2.58 -11.84
N LEU A 237 17.33 -2.60 -12.46
CA LEU A 237 16.95 -3.66 -13.39
C LEU A 237 17.97 -3.78 -14.55
N ASN A 238 18.36 -2.67 -15.15
CA ASN A 238 19.38 -2.65 -16.20
C ASN A 238 20.77 -3.14 -15.71
N LYS A 239 21.11 -2.95 -14.43
CA LYS A 239 22.34 -3.51 -13.86
C LYS A 239 22.25 -5.03 -13.70
N ILE A 240 21.10 -5.55 -13.27
CA ILE A 240 20.84 -6.99 -13.13
C ILE A 240 20.94 -7.68 -14.50
N LEU A 241 20.23 -7.16 -15.51
CA LEU A 241 20.17 -7.73 -16.87
C LEU A 241 21.52 -7.73 -17.62
N ARG A 242 22.54 -7.03 -17.13
CA ARG A 242 23.91 -7.12 -17.64
C ARG A 242 24.64 -8.39 -17.20
N ARG A 243 24.06 -9.15 -16.25
CA ARG A 243 24.53 -10.48 -15.82
C ARG A 243 26.03 -10.53 -15.53
N ASN A 244 26.55 -9.55 -14.80
CA ASN A 244 27.97 -9.49 -14.43
C ASN A 244 28.19 -10.15 -13.05
N PRO A 245 28.76 -11.37 -12.97
CA PRO A 245 28.84 -12.13 -11.72
C PRO A 245 29.59 -11.37 -10.61
N ARG A 246 30.65 -10.64 -10.98
CA ARG A 246 31.49 -9.88 -10.03
C ARG A 246 30.75 -8.72 -9.38
N LYS A 247 29.60 -8.33 -9.91
CA LYS A 247 28.81 -7.18 -9.42
C LYS A 247 27.53 -7.59 -8.70
N MET A 248 27.14 -8.86 -8.71
CA MET A 248 25.85 -9.31 -8.16
C MET A 248 25.69 -8.98 -6.68
N ALA A 249 26.68 -9.29 -5.85
CA ALA A 249 26.69 -8.92 -4.43
C ALA A 249 26.59 -7.40 -4.21
N ALA A 250 27.31 -6.60 -5.00
CA ALA A 250 27.25 -5.14 -4.90
C ALA A 250 25.89 -4.58 -5.35
N ILE A 251 25.25 -5.18 -6.36
CA ILE A 251 23.90 -4.81 -6.80
C ILE A 251 22.88 -5.13 -5.71
N LYS A 252 23.02 -6.27 -5.01
CA LYS A 252 22.15 -6.63 -3.88
C LYS A 252 22.16 -5.56 -2.78
N GLU A 253 23.34 -5.15 -2.33
CA GLU A 253 23.50 -4.09 -1.33
C GLU A 253 22.95 -2.74 -1.82
N GLU A 254 23.12 -2.44 -3.11
CA GLU A 254 22.56 -1.24 -3.71
C GLU A 254 21.02 -1.27 -3.73
N ILE A 255 20.39 -2.41 -4.01
CA ILE A 255 18.93 -2.57 -3.97
C ILE A 255 18.40 -2.36 -2.54
N LEU A 256 19.09 -2.91 -1.54
CA LEU A 256 18.69 -2.81 -0.13
C LEU A 256 18.80 -1.38 0.40
N SER A 257 19.87 -0.66 0.05
CA SER A 257 20.13 0.71 0.51
C SER A 257 19.41 1.80 -0.30
N THR A 258 18.98 1.52 -1.53
CA THR A 258 18.32 2.53 -2.38
C THR A 258 16.93 2.89 -1.85
N SER A 259 16.73 4.20 -1.60
CA SER A 259 15.44 4.81 -1.29
C SER A 259 15.36 6.21 -1.93
N PRO A 260 14.25 6.58 -2.61
CA PRO A 260 13.05 5.76 -2.84
C PRO A 260 13.24 4.76 -4.01
N ILE A 261 12.47 3.67 -4.00
CA ILE A 261 12.48 2.62 -5.04
C ILE A 261 11.13 1.89 -5.04
N THR A 262 10.67 1.48 -6.23
CA THR A 262 9.49 0.62 -6.39
C THR A 262 9.90 -0.84 -6.61
N SER A 263 9.03 -1.79 -6.26
CA SER A 263 9.22 -3.22 -6.54
C SER A 263 10.54 -3.84 -6.04
N ARG A 264 11.03 -3.40 -4.86
CA ARG A 264 12.31 -3.88 -4.29
C ARG A 264 12.39 -5.41 -4.16
N GLU A 265 11.35 -6.02 -3.59
CA GLU A 265 11.31 -7.48 -3.38
C GLU A 265 11.42 -8.23 -4.72
N TRP A 266 10.75 -7.73 -5.76
CA TRP A 266 10.85 -8.31 -7.10
C TRP A 266 12.25 -8.15 -7.70
N LEU A 267 12.91 -6.99 -7.56
CA LEU A 267 14.30 -6.83 -8.02
C LEU A 267 15.27 -7.79 -7.31
N LEU A 268 15.05 -8.08 -6.03
CA LEU A 268 15.84 -9.07 -5.30
C LEU A 268 15.58 -10.50 -5.80
N LYS A 269 14.33 -10.84 -6.15
CA LYS A 269 13.97 -12.12 -6.79
C LYS A 269 14.71 -12.27 -8.12
N VAL A 270 14.57 -11.30 -9.03
CA VAL A 270 15.23 -11.28 -10.34
C VAL A 270 16.75 -11.41 -10.20
N LEU A 271 17.36 -10.67 -9.26
CA LEU A 271 18.80 -10.76 -9.02
C LEU A 271 19.23 -12.18 -8.64
N ALA A 272 18.48 -12.85 -7.75
CA ALA A 272 18.78 -14.21 -7.31
C ALA A 272 18.57 -15.24 -8.44
N GLU A 273 17.57 -15.04 -9.30
CA GLU A 273 17.31 -15.88 -10.48
C GLU A 273 18.43 -15.74 -11.50
N GLU A 274 18.86 -14.51 -11.83
CA GLU A 274 19.98 -14.27 -12.74
C GLU A 274 21.32 -14.74 -12.16
N GLU A 275 21.54 -14.63 -10.85
CA GLU A 275 22.71 -15.18 -10.19
C GLU A 275 22.75 -16.72 -10.27
N SER A 276 21.59 -17.38 -10.22
CA SER A 276 21.48 -18.84 -10.35
C SER A 276 21.64 -19.33 -11.79
N ARG A 277 21.44 -18.46 -12.79
CA ARG A 277 21.62 -18.76 -14.23
C ARG A 277 23.08 -18.64 -14.70
N LEU A 278 23.98 -18.10 -13.87
CA LEU A 278 25.41 -17.85 -14.16
C LEU A 278 26.32 -18.98 -13.69
#